data_AF-C6A1Y4-F1
#
_entry.id   AF-C6A1Y4-F1
#
_cell.length_a   1.000
_cell.length_b   1.000
_cell.length_c   1.000
_cell.angle_alpha   90.00
_cell.angle_beta   90.00
_cell.angle_gamma   90.00
#
_symmetry.space_group_name_H-M   'P 1'
#
loop_
_entity.id
_entity.type
_entity.pdbx_description
1 polymer ?
#
loop_
_entity_poly.entity_id
_entity_poly.type
_entity_poly.pdbx_seq_one_letter_code
_entity_poly.pdbx_strand_id
1 'polypeptide(L)' 'MVEFMSEFELEVLKRLAEKALKELDEAYKRAPDVDNGKTYLLRGKERVRLIAKILNNMEG' A
#
# COMPACT_ATOMS: atom_id res chain seq x y z
N MET A 1 14.93 -22.30 -4.05
CA MET A 1 14.91 -21.38 -5.21
C MET A 1 13.82 -20.37 -4.93
N VAL A 2 14.15 -19.14 -4.58
CA VAL A 2 13.18 -18.04 -4.67
C VAL A 2 13.29 -17.57 -6.10
N GLU A 3 12.26 -17.80 -6.91
CA GLU A 3 12.19 -17.23 -8.25
C GLU A 3 12.26 -15.71 -8.11
N PHE A 4 13.24 -15.08 -8.77
CA PHE A 4 13.33 -13.63 -8.80
C PHE A 4 12.09 -13.11 -9.52
N MET A 5 11.32 -12.26 -8.84
CA MET A 5 10.18 -11.56 -9.38
C MET A 5 10.62 -10.71 -10.58
N SER A 6 9.93 -10.84 -11.72
CA SER A 6 10.27 -10.10 -12.93
C SER A 6 10.10 -8.59 -12.76
N GLU A 7 10.79 -7.79 -13.57
CA GLU A 7 10.61 -6.33 -13.61
C GLU A 7 9.14 -5.94 -13.84
N PHE A 8 8.44 -6.70 -14.68
CA PHE A 8 7.01 -6.50 -14.94
C PHE A 8 6.16 -6.74 -13.69
N GLU A 9 6.38 -7.85 -12.98
CA GLU A 9 5.66 -8.14 -11.73
C GLU A 9 5.95 -7.10 -10.65
N LEU A 10 7.21 -6.65 -10.53
CA LEU A 10 7.59 -5.59 -9.61
C LEU A 10 6.85 -4.27 -9.93
N GLU A 11 6.80 -3.87 -11.20
CA GLU A 11 6.08 -2.67 -11.65
C GLU A 11 4.58 -2.78 -11.41
N VAL A 12 3.98 -3.96 -11.65
CA VAL A 12 2.57 -4.20 -11.35
C VAL A 12 2.30 -4.06 -9.84
N LEU A 13 3.15 -4.63 -8.99
CA LEU A 13 3.01 -4.50 -7.54
C LEU A 13 3.16 -3.05 -7.05
N LYS A 14 4.09 -2.28 -7.62
CA LYS A 14 4.24 -0.85 -7.31
C LYS A 14 2.96 -0.09 -7.61
N ARG A 15 2.40 -0.25 -8.82
CA ARG A 15 1.13 0.39 -9.21
C ARG A 15 -0.03 -0.01 -8.32
N LEU A 16 -0.11 -1.29 -7.93
CA LEU A 16 -1.13 -1.77 -7.01
C LEU A 16 -0.98 -1.15 -5.61
N ALA A 17 0.24 -1.06 -5.09
CA ALA A 17 0.52 -0.44 -3.80
C ALA A 17 0.17 1.06 -3.81
N GLU A 18 0.51 1.78 -4.88
CA GLU A 18 0.16 3.19 -5.06
C GLU A 18 -1.36 3.41 -5.13
N LYS A 19 -2.06 2.58 -5.91
CA LYS A 19 -3.52 2.65 -6.02
C LYS A 19 -4.19 2.35 -4.67
N ALA A 20 -3.74 1.31 -3.96
CA ALA A 20 -4.24 0.98 -2.63
C ALA A 20 -3.98 2.11 -1.62
N LEU A 21 -2.83 2.79 -1.67
CA LEU A 21 -2.56 3.96 -0.83
C LEU A 21 -3.55 5.09 -1.07
N LYS A 22 -3.86 5.37 -2.34
CA LYS A 22 -4.85 6.40 -2.71
C LYS A 22 -6.25 6.05 -2.21
N GLU A 23 -6.68 4.81 -2.43
CA GLU A 23 -8.00 4.33 -2.00
C GLU A 23 -8.14 4.36 -0.46
N LEU A 24 -7.09 3.96 0.27
CA LEU A 24 -7.06 4.02 1.73
C LEU A 24 -7.07 5.46 2.26
N ASP A 25 -6.39 6.39 1.58
CA ASP A 25 -6.43 7.81 1.94
C ASP A 25 -7.82 8.42 1.73
N GLU A 26 -8.48 8.09 0.62
CA GLU A 26 -9.86 8.50 0.36
C GLU A 26 -10.84 7.90 1.37
N ALA A 27 -10.70 6.61 1.68
CA ALA A 27 -11.51 5.94 2.69
C ALA A 27 -11.30 6.57 4.08
N TYR A 28 -10.06 6.85 4.46
CA TYR A 28 -9.74 7.51 5.73
C TYR A 28 -10.39 8.89 5.85
N LYS A 29 -10.37 9.69 4.77
CA LYS A 29 -11.02 11.01 4.72
C LYS A 29 -12.54 10.93 4.84
N ARG A 30 -13.17 9.89 4.29
CA ARG A 30 -14.63 9.68 4.31
C ARG A 30 -15.14 9.02 5.58
N ALA A 31 -14.28 8.27 6.29
CA ALA A 31 -14.69 7.54 7.48
C ALA A 31 -15.15 8.50 8.59
N PRO A 32 -16.32 8.25 9.19
CA PRO A 32 -16.80 9.05 10.31
C PRO A 32 -15.93 8.83 11.56
N ASP A 33 -15.86 9.83 12.43
CA ASP A 33 -15.08 9.78 13.68
C ASP A 33 -15.92 9.30 14.86
N VAL A 34 -16.59 8.18 14.67
CA VAL A 34 -17.58 7.63 15.62
C VAL A 34 -17.17 6.26 16.15
N ASP A 35 -16.16 5.64 15.53
CA ASP A 35 -15.66 4.32 15.87
C ASP A 35 -14.15 4.18 15.57
N ASN A 36 -13.63 2.98 15.75
CA ASN A 36 -12.22 2.67 15.51
C ASN A 36 -11.86 2.52 14.01
N GLY A 37 -12.80 2.72 13.09
CA GLY A 37 -12.63 2.56 11.65
C GLY A 37 -11.50 3.41 11.08
N LYS A 38 -11.42 4.68 11.46
CA LYS A 38 -10.30 5.57 11.09
C LYS A 38 -8.94 5.02 11.53
N THR A 39 -8.86 4.49 12.76
CA THR A 39 -7.62 3.89 13.29
C THR A 39 -7.19 2.67 12.48
N TYR A 40 -8.14 1.81 12.09
CA TYR A 40 -7.83 0.64 11.26
C TYR A 40 -7.41 1.04 9.84
N LEU A 41 -8.07 2.03 9.24
CA LEU A 41 -7.71 2.57 7.93
C LEU A 41 -6.30 3.18 7.93
N LEU A 42 -5.96 3.95 8.97
CA LEU A 42 -4.61 4.50 9.13
C LEU A 42 -3.55 3.40 9.23
N ARG A 43 -3.80 2.36 10.04
CA ARG A 43 -2.88 1.22 10.16
C ARG A 43 -2.72 0.46 8.84
N GLY A 44 -3.82 0.28 8.09
CA GLY A 44 -3.78 -0.31 6.76
C GLY A 44 -2.92 0.53 5.80
N LYS A 45 -3.13 1.84 5.77
CA LYS A 45 -2.37 2.79 4.95
C LYS A 45 -0.87 2.73 5.25
N GLU A 46 -0.47 2.70 6.52
CA GLU A 46 0.95 2.61 6.90
C GLU A 46 1.61 1.29 6.46
N ARG A 47 0.88 0.17 6.51
CA ARG A 47 1.41 -1.11 6.01
C ARG A 47 1.64 -1.09 4.51
N VAL A 48 0.67 -0.58 3.74
CA VAL A 48 0.83 -0.44 2.28
C VAL A 48 1.95 0.53 1.94
N ARG A 49 2.13 1.60 2.74
CA ARG A 49 3.26 2.53 2.58
C ARG A 49 4.61 1.84 2.75
N LEU A 50 4.72 0.96 3.73
CA LEU A 50 5.94 0.16 3.93
C LEU A 50 6.17 -0.83 2.79
N ILE A 51 5.12 -1.48 2.29
CA ILE A 51 5.20 -2.38 1.12
C ILE A 51 5.71 -1.59 -0.10
N ALA A 52 5.10 -0.45 -0.42
CA ALA A 52 5.53 0.40 -1.53
C ALA A 52 7.01 0.81 -1.41
N LYS A 53 7.46 1.17 -0.18
CA LYS A 53 8.86 1.47 0.10
C LYS A 53 9.78 0.28 -0.17
N ILE A 54 9.40 -0.93 0.24
CA ILE A 54 10.18 -2.15 -0.01
C ILE A 54 10.28 -2.38 -1.53
N LEU A 55 9.16 -2.32 -2.26
CA LEU A 55 9.11 -2.52 -3.71
C LEU A 55 9.99 -1.50 -4.45
N ASN A 56 9.99 -0.23 -4.04
CA ASN A 56 10.85 0.79 -4.64
C ASN A 56 12.34 0.57 -4.35
N ASN A 57 12.68 -0.02 -3.20
CA ASN A 57 14.07 -0.35 -2.87
C ASN A 57 14.57 -1.62 -3.56
N MET A 58 13.69 -2.45 -4.13
CA MET A 58 14.07 -3.65 -4.88
C MET A 58 14.56 -3.34 -6.30
N GLU A 59 14.36 -2.11 -6.78
CA GLU A 59 14.81 -1.62 -8.09
C GLU A 59 16.30 -1.19 -8.08
N GLY A 60 17.12 -1.83 -7.24
CA GLY A 60 18.56 -1.58 -7.13
C GLY A 60 19.34 -2.10 -8.33
#